data_AF-A0A973P2X2-F1
#
_entry.id   AF-A0A973P2X2-F1
#
_cell.length_a   1.000
_cell.length_b   1.000
_cell.length_c   1.000
_cell.angle_alpha   90.00
_cell.angle_beta   90.00
_cell.angle_gamma   90.00
#
_symmetry.space_group_name_H-M   'P 1'
#
loop_
_entity.id
_entity.type
_entity.pdbx_description
1 polymer ?
#
loop_
_entity_poly.entity_id
_entity_poly.type
_entity_poly.pdbx_seq_one_letter_code
_entity_poly.pdbx_strand_id
1 'polypeptide(L)'
;LDLTGRDITAGEAMPGRTMVVENYDPIAALGYRREGSLSMRSWLASLRGADEAAWFARDDLAPFFLAGARTLWQAAENRVRR
;
A
#
# COMPACT_ATOMS: atom_id res chain seq x y z
N LEU A 1 17.90 -14.00 5.68
CA LEU A 1 18.36 -12.66 6.12
C LEU A 1 19.78 -12.81 6.71
N ASP A 2 20.68 -13.50 6.00
CA ASP A 2 22.02 -13.87 6.51
C ASP A 2 23.07 -12.80 6.28
N LEU A 3 22.74 -11.77 5.49
CA LEU A 3 23.66 -10.71 5.08
C LEU A 3 24.20 -9.87 6.24
N THR A 4 23.62 -10.00 7.43
CA THR A 4 24.06 -9.27 8.64
C THR A 4 24.75 -10.16 9.68
N GLY A 5 24.77 -11.48 9.48
CA GLY A 5 25.28 -12.44 10.46
C GLY A 5 24.56 -12.44 11.82
N ARG A 6 23.42 -11.74 11.92
CA ARG A 6 22.61 -11.70 13.14
C ARG A 6 21.71 -12.92 13.19
N ASP A 7 21.65 -13.51 14.38
CA ASP A 7 20.64 -14.50 14.67
C ASP A 7 19.28 -13.80 14.77
N ILE A 8 18.33 -14.27 13.97
CA ILE A 8 17.00 -13.69 13.86
C ILE A 8 16.04 -14.77 14.29
N THR A 9 15.27 -14.48 15.34
CA THR A 9 14.20 -15.37 15.76
C THR A 9 13.29 -15.64 14.57
N ALA A 10 13.06 -16.92 14.27
CA ALA A 10 12.16 -17.31 13.21
C ALA A 10 10.78 -16.69 13.49
N GLY A 11 10.33 -15.81 12.60
CA GLY A 11 8.97 -15.30 12.64
C GLY A 11 7.99 -16.43 12.28
N GLU A 12 6.83 -16.46 12.94
CA GLU A 12 5.75 -17.32 12.49
C GLU A 12 5.15 -16.73 11.21
N ALA A 13 5.11 -17.54 10.14
CA ALA A 13 4.30 -17.20 8.99
C ALA A 13 2.83 -17.13 9.45
N MET A 14 2.10 -16.09 9.06
CA MET A 14 0.67 -15.96 9.36
C MET A 14 -0.13 -16.49 8.16
N PRO A 15 -0.49 -17.79 8.13
CA PRO A 15 -1.23 -18.37 7.02
C PRO A 15 -2.60 -17.68 6.86
N GLY A 16 -3.03 -17.53 5.62
CA GLY A 16 -4.32 -16.93 5.28
C GLY A 16 -4.30 -15.41 5.13
N ARG A 17 -3.19 -14.73 5.47
CA ARG A 17 -3.02 -13.31 5.17
C ARG A 17 -2.55 -13.12 3.73
N THR A 18 -3.24 -12.25 2.99
CA THR A 18 -2.91 -11.93 1.60
C THR A 18 -2.30 -10.54 1.53
N MET A 19 -1.06 -10.46 1.01
CA MET A 19 -0.38 -9.20 0.76
C MET A 19 -0.44 -8.85 -0.73
N VAL A 20 -0.80 -7.60 -1.03
CA VAL A 20 -0.77 -7.04 -2.38
C VAL A 20 0.38 -6.05 -2.49
N VAL A 21 1.17 -6.17 -3.56
CA VAL A 21 2.20 -5.20 -3.89
C VAL A 21 1.66 -4.27 -4.98
N GLU A 22 1.18 -3.11 -4.55
CA GLU A 22 0.29 -2.20 -5.30
C GLU A 22 0.88 -1.75 -6.64
N ASN A 23 2.20 -1.62 -6.74
CA ASN A 23 2.89 -1.19 -7.95
C ASN A 23 3.08 -2.32 -8.99
N TYR A 24 3.13 -3.58 -8.54
CA TYR A 24 3.37 -4.74 -9.42
C TYR A 24 2.10 -5.53 -9.74
N ASP A 25 1.17 -5.60 -8.80
CA ASP A 25 -0.05 -6.41 -8.95
C ASP A 25 -0.88 -6.02 -10.20
N PRO A 26 -1.08 -4.72 -10.55
CA PRO A 26 -1.78 -4.35 -11.77
C PRO A 26 -1.05 -4.76 -13.06
N ILE A 27 0.30 -4.74 -13.04
CA ILE A 27 1.13 -5.11 -14.19
C ILE A 27 1.00 -6.62 -14.44
N ALA A 28 1.07 -7.41 -13.37
CA ALA A 28 0.87 -8.86 -13.42
C ALA A 28 -0.55 -9.21 -13.88
N ALA A 29 -1.57 -8.55 -13.32
CA ALA A 29 -2.97 -8.76 -13.68
C ALA A 29 -3.25 -8.48 -15.16
N LEU A 30 -2.58 -7.49 -15.76
CA LEU A 30 -2.67 -7.23 -17.19
C LEU A 30 -2.05 -8.37 -18.03
N GLY A 31 -0.94 -8.94 -17.57
CA GLY A 31 -0.32 -10.12 -18.18
C GLY A 31 -1.28 -11.32 -18.19
N TYR A 32 -1.81 -11.69 -17.04
CA TYR A 32 -2.77 -12.80 -16.91
C TYR A 32 -4.08 -12.54 -17.67
N ARG A 33 -4.53 -11.28 -17.74
CA ARG A 33 -5.68 -10.94 -18.56
C ARG A 33 -5.43 -11.17 -20.05
N ARG A 34 -4.25 -10.82 -20.56
CA ARG A 34 -3.89 -11.04 -21.98
C ARG A 34 -3.79 -12.52 -22.33
N GLU A 35 -3.35 -13.33 -21.38
CA GLU A 35 -3.31 -14.79 -21.51
C GLU A 35 -4.71 -15.43 -21.39
N GLY A 36 -5.71 -14.71 -20.88
CA GLY A 36 -7.06 -15.22 -20.65
C GLY A 36 -7.22 -15.99 -19.34
N SER A 37 -6.17 -16.03 -18.51
CA SER A 37 -6.15 -16.71 -17.21
C SER A 37 -6.78 -15.89 -16.08
N LEU A 38 -6.98 -14.58 -16.28
CA LEU A 38 -7.58 -13.68 -15.28
C LEU A 38 -8.57 -12.68 -15.89
N SER A 39 -9.77 -12.61 -15.33
CA SER A 39 -10.73 -11.55 -15.65
C SER A 39 -10.48 -10.31 -14.77
N MET A 40 -10.84 -9.12 -15.25
CA MET A 40 -10.76 -7.92 -14.39
C MET A 40 -11.71 -7.98 -13.20
N ARG A 41 -12.86 -8.64 -13.35
CA ARG A 41 -13.82 -8.81 -12.26
C ARG A 41 -13.24 -9.69 -11.15
N SER A 42 -12.60 -10.80 -11.52
CA SER A 42 -11.96 -11.69 -10.54
C SER A 42 -10.76 -11.02 -9.87
N TRP A 43 -9.99 -10.23 -10.61
CA TRP A 43 -8.90 -9.44 -10.03
C TRP A 43 -9.39 -8.39 -9.03
N LEU A 44 -10.40 -7.57 -9.40
CA LEU A 44 -10.98 -6.60 -8.46
C LEU A 44 -11.60 -7.27 -7.23
N ALA A 45 -12.16 -8.48 -7.39
CA ALA A 45 -12.67 -9.26 -6.27
C ALA A 45 -11.54 -9.75 -5.35
N SER A 46 -10.39 -10.17 -5.88
CA SER A 46 -9.24 -10.60 -5.07
C SER A 46 -8.64 -9.44 -4.28
N LEU A 47 -8.60 -8.22 -4.84
CA LEU A 47 -8.12 -7.03 -4.13
C LEU A 47 -8.96 -6.69 -2.88
N ARG A 48 -10.24 -7.03 -2.85
CA ARG A 48 -11.08 -6.83 -1.66
C ARG A 48 -10.75 -7.78 -0.51
N GLY A 49 -10.19 -8.94 -0.83
CA GLY A 49 -9.74 -9.94 0.15
C GLY A 49 -8.28 -9.77 0.56
N ALA A 50 -7.57 -8.78 0.03
CA ALA A 50 -6.21 -8.49 0.46
C ALA A 50 -6.23 -7.86 1.85
N ASP A 51 -5.46 -8.45 2.77
CA ASP A 51 -5.36 -8.00 4.15
C ASP A 51 -4.36 -6.85 4.30
N GLU A 52 -3.30 -6.88 3.49
CA GLU A 52 -2.17 -5.97 3.61
C GLU A 52 -1.73 -5.43 2.25
N ALA A 53 -1.38 -4.14 2.25
CA ALA A 53 -0.71 -3.49 1.15
C ALA A 53 0.78 -3.36 1.49
N ALA A 54 1.67 -3.55 0.52
CA ALA A 54 3.10 -3.60 0.78
C ALA A 54 3.71 -2.23 1.11
N TRP A 55 3.09 -1.14 0.65
CA TRP A 55 3.64 0.21 0.80
C TRP A 55 2.71 1.17 1.54
N PHE A 56 1.39 1.04 1.37
CA PHE A 56 0.43 1.98 1.96
C PHE A 56 -0.38 1.37 3.10
N ALA A 57 -0.30 1.97 4.28
CA ALA A 57 -1.26 1.74 5.35
C ALA A 57 -2.43 2.73 5.24
N ARG A 58 -3.67 2.27 5.49
CA ARG A 58 -4.87 3.12 5.35
C ARG A 58 -4.94 4.20 6.42
N ASP A 59 -4.44 3.90 7.61
CA ASP A 59 -4.36 4.78 8.76
C ASP A 59 -3.33 5.89 8.61
N ASP A 60 -2.35 5.75 7.70
CA ASP A 60 -1.38 6.82 7.38
C ASP A 60 -1.98 7.99 6.60
N LEU A 61 -3.14 7.81 5.95
CA LEU A 61 -3.78 8.85 5.15
C LEU A 61 -4.24 10.03 6.01
N ALA A 62 -4.81 9.75 7.19
CA ALA A 62 -5.31 10.78 8.09
C ALA A 62 -4.21 11.77 8.57
N PRO A 63 -3.07 11.31 9.13
CA PRO A 63 -2.00 12.22 9.53
C PRO A 63 -1.38 12.94 8.33
N PHE A 64 -1.27 12.30 7.17
CA PHE A 64 -0.77 12.95 5.95
C PHE A 64 -1.63 14.17 5.54
N PHE A 65 -2.95 13.98 5.43
CA PHE A 65 -3.83 15.08 5.01
C PHE A 65 -3.95 16.17 6.08
N LEU A 66 -3.91 15.83 7.36
CA LEU A 66 -3.92 16.81 8.45
C LEU A 66 -2.67 17.71 8.41
N ALA A 67 -1.49 17.11 8.21
CA ALA A 67 -0.25 17.87 8.08
C ALA A 67 -0.28 18.80 6.85
N GLY A 68 -0.79 18.31 5.72
CA GLY A 68 -1.01 19.12 4.51
C GLY A 68 -1.95 20.30 4.77
N ALA A 69 -3.12 20.05 5.37
CA ALA A 69 -4.09 21.08 5.69
C ALA A 69 -3.51 22.15 6.64
N ARG A 70 -2.78 21.73 7.68
CA ARG A 70 -2.11 22.64 8.61
C ARG A 70 -1.09 23.53 7.88
N THR A 71 -0.31 22.95 6.98
CA THR A 71 0.69 23.69 6.21
C THR A 71 0.04 24.72 5.30
N LEU A 72 -1.04 24.36 4.62
CA LEU A 72 -1.82 25.25 3.77
C LEU A 72 -2.45 26.39 4.57
N TRP A 73 -3.00 26.08 5.75
CA TRP A 73 -3.56 27.07 6.66
C TRP A 73 -2.51 28.12 7.09
N GLN A 74 -1.35 27.67 7.55
CA GLN A 74 -0.25 28.56 7.94
C GLN A 74 0.23 29.43 6.78
N ALA A 75 0.31 28.87 5.56
CA ALA A 75 0.66 29.62 4.38
C ALA A 75 -0.37 30.73 4.05
N ALA A 76 -1.66 30.45 4.23
CA ALA A 76 -2.72 31.43 4.04
C ALA A 76 -2.66 32.56 5.08
N GLU A 77 -2.51 32.24 6.38
CA GLU A 77 -2.35 33.25 7.43
C GLU A 77 -1.14 34.16 7.22
N ASN A 78 0.00 33.58 6.83
CA ASN A 78 1.22 34.33 6.54
C ASN A 78 1.07 35.26 5.32
N ARG A 79 0.18 34.91 4.38
CA ARG A 79 -0.11 35.73 3.20
C ARG A 79 -1.04 36.91 3.52
N VAL A 80 -1.94 36.75 4.49
CA VAL A 80 -2.84 37.81 4.98
C VAL A 80 -2.10 38.81 5.89
N ARG A 81 -1.05 38.36 6.59
CA ARG A 81 -0.22 39.21 7.47
C ARG A 81 0.83 40.05 6.73
N ARG A 82 1.04 39.84 5.43
CA ARG A 82 1.96 40.61 4.56
C ARG A 82 1.20 41.70 3.82
#